data_AF-A0A661W9W7-F1
#
_entry.id   AF-A0A661W9W7-F1
#
_cell.length_a   1.000
_cell.length_b   1.000
_cell.length_c   1.000
_cell.angle_alpha   90.00
_cell.angle_beta   90.00
_cell.angle_gamma   90.00
#
_symmetry.space_group_name_H-M   'P 1'
#
loop_
_entity.id
_entity.type
_entity.pdbx_description
1 polymer ?
#
loop_
_entity_poly.entity_id
_entity_poly.type
_entity_poly.pdbx_seq_one_letter_code
_entity_poly.pdbx_strand_id
1 'polypeptide(L)'
;MAEDTFLQVVVNTLGENVKTILEYQYKTIGVAGMVRYWGFSAGCIRTNLRKLGIKLKDKRRSNAPHGFASEAFALYGGVKDVLRTFGSMRSFSMECGVSANALCVCLRKIGYEYNREEGRWEREGE
;
A
#
# COMPACT_ATOMS: atom_id res chain seq x y z
N MET A 1 -24.62 11.09 -3.66
CA MET A 1 -24.81 12.48 -4.13
C MET A 1 -23.56 13.38 -4.00
N ALA A 2 -22.47 12.98 -3.32
CA ALA A 2 -21.27 13.84 -3.12
C ALA A 2 -20.06 13.51 -4.02
N GLU A 3 -20.15 12.49 -4.87
CA GLU A 3 -18.99 11.96 -5.60
C GLU A 3 -18.71 12.69 -6.92
N ASP A 4 -19.73 13.24 -7.58
CA ASP A 4 -19.55 13.93 -8.87
C ASP A 4 -19.27 15.44 -8.72
N THR A 5 -19.44 15.98 -7.50
CA THR A 5 -19.26 17.42 -7.21
C THR A 5 -17.79 17.86 -7.27
N PHE A 6 -16.85 16.99 -6.89
CA PHE A 6 -15.43 17.32 -6.93
C PHE A 6 -14.91 17.53 -8.35
N LEU A 7 -15.16 16.59 -9.27
CA LEU A 7 -14.70 16.73 -10.65
C LEU A 7 -15.35 17.93 -11.33
N GLN A 8 -16.63 18.20 -11.06
CA GLN A 8 -17.32 19.35 -11.62
C GLN A 8 -16.71 20.67 -11.13
N VAL A 9 -16.42 20.80 -9.83
CA VAL A 9 -15.72 21.98 -9.29
C VAL A 9 -14.32 22.11 -9.89
N VAL A 10 -13.56 21.02 -9.98
CA VAL A 10 -12.21 21.04 -10.53
C VAL A 10 -12.20 21.40 -12.01
N VAL A 11 -13.10 20.84 -12.82
CA VAL A 11 -13.25 21.17 -14.25
C VAL A 11 -13.60 22.65 -14.42
N ASN A 12 -14.54 23.17 -13.62
CA ASN A 12 -14.91 24.59 -13.67
C ASN A 12 -13.76 25.51 -13.22
N THR A 13 -12.86 25.03 -12.36
CA THR A 13 -11.75 25.83 -11.82
C THR A 13 -10.51 25.79 -12.70
N LEU A 14 -10.17 24.61 -13.24
CA LEU A 14 -8.92 24.36 -13.95
C LEU A 14 -9.08 24.35 -15.47
N GLY A 15 -10.30 24.25 -16.00
CA GLY A 15 -10.57 24.20 -17.43
C GLY A 15 -10.12 22.88 -18.06
N GLU A 16 -9.52 22.95 -19.24
CA GLU A 16 -9.02 21.77 -19.96
C GLU A 16 -7.76 21.19 -19.29
N ASN A 17 -7.50 19.89 -19.48
CA ASN A 17 -6.36 19.15 -18.88
C ASN A 17 -6.43 18.83 -17.38
N VAL A 18 -7.64 18.75 -16.81
CA VAL A 18 -7.88 18.35 -15.41
C VAL A 18 -7.09 17.11 -14.97
N LYS A 19 -7.01 16.08 -15.81
CA LYS A 19 -6.29 14.85 -15.50
C LYS A 19 -4.82 15.11 -15.19
N THR A 20 -4.12 15.85 -16.06
CA THR A 20 -2.69 16.12 -15.92
C THR A 20 -2.41 16.97 -14.68
N ILE A 21 -3.25 17.98 -14.42
CA ILE A 21 -3.08 18.87 -13.27
C ILE A 21 -3.33 18.10 -11.96
N LEU A 22 -4.40 17.31 -11.89
CA LEU A 22 -4.70 16.51 -10.71
C LEU A 22 -3.66 15.41 -10.47
N GLU A 23 -3.10 14.82 -11.53
CA GLU A 23 -2.01 13.87 -11.40
C GLU A 23 -0.75 14.54 -10.84
N TYR A 24 -0.42 15.75 -11.31
CA TYR A 24 0.68 16.53 -10.79
C TYR A 24 0.47 16.91 -9.33
N GLN A 25 -0.70 17.43 -8.96
CA GLN A 25 -1.04 17.73 -7.56
C GLN A 25 -0.95 16.48 -6.69
N TYR A 26 -1.48 15.35 -7.15
CA TYR A 26 -1.38 14.10 -6.41
C TYR A 26 0.07 13.66 -6.18
N LYS A 27 0.95 13.82 -7.18
CA LYS A 27 2.38 13.50 -7.06
C LYS A 27 3.11 14.44 -6.10
N THR A 28 2.77 15.73 -6.10
CA THR A 28 3.47 16.77 -5.34
C THR A 28 3.02 16.84 -3.88
N ILE A 29 1.71 16.86 -3.62
CA ILE A 29 1.15 17.11 -2.28
C ILE A 29 0.35 15.93 -1.71
N GLY A 30 0.13 14.88 -2.51
CA GLY A 30 -0.61 13.70 -2.12
C GLY A 30 -2.09 13.97 -1.81
N VAL A 31 -2.83 12.92 -1.44
CA VAL A 31 -4.27 13.06 -1.10
C VAL A 31 -4.45 14.01 0.09
N ALA A 32 -3.57 13.97 1.09
CA ALA A 32 -3.70 14.81 2.28
C ALA A 32 -3.54 16.31 1.96
N GLY A 33 -2.61 16.67 1.07
CA GLY A 33 -2.49 18.04 0.58
C GLY A 33 -3.70 18.46 -0.25
N MET A 34 -4.19 17.59 -1.13
CA MET A 34 -5.38 17.87 -1.94
C MET A 34 -6.65 18.05 -1.10
N VAL A 35 -6.80 17.33 0.02
CA VAL A 35 -7.91 17.54 0.98
C VAL A 35 -7.89 18.97 1.53
N ARG A 36 -6.70 19.47 1.93
CA ARG A 36 -6.55 20.83 2.44
C ARG A 36 -6.79 21.89 1.37
N TYR A 37 -6.34 21.63 0.14
CA TYR A 37 -6.45 22.59 -0.96
C TYR A 37 -7.89 22.68 -1.50
N TRP A 38 -8.55 21.55 -1.73
CA TRP A 38 -9.86 21.51 -2.36
C TRP A 38 -11.03 21.48 -1.37
N GLY A 39 -10.80 21.14 -0.10
CA GLY A 39 -11.84 21.04 0.92
C GLY A 39 -12.73 19.78 0.83
N PHE A 40 -12.39 18.83 -0.05
CA PHE A 40 -13.13 17.57 -0.21
C PHE A 40 -12.55 16.44 0.62
N SER A 41 -13.39 15.46 0.95
CA SER A 41 -12.96 14.28 1.70
C SER A 41 -11.93 13.46 0.93
N ALA A 42 -11.01 12.82 1.66
CA ALA A 42 -9.98 11.97 1.07
C ALA A 42 -10.57 10.75 0.32
N GLY A 43 -11.81 10.34 0.64
CA GLY A 43 -12.52 9.31 -0.11
C GLY A 43 -12.95 9.82 -1.48
N CYS A 44 -13.63 10.97 -1.50
CA CYS A 44 -14.12 11.61 -2.74
C CYS A 44 -12.97 11.90 -3.72
N ILE A 45 -11.85 12.47 -3.23
CA ILE A 45 -10.67 12.75 -4.06
C ILE A 45 -10.11 11.46 -4.67
N ARG A 46 -9.95 10.38 -3.88
CA ARG A 46 -9.41 9.11 -4.39
C ARG A 46 -10.32 8.46 -5.44
N THR A 47 -11.62 8.45 -5.20
CA THR A 47 -12.61 7.91 -6.16
C THR A 47 -12.51 8.63 -7.50
N ASN A 48 -12.45 9.96 -7.47
CA ASN A 48 -12.39 10.77 -8.68
C ASN A 48 -11.05 10.67 -9.42
N LEU A 49 -9.93 10.64 -8.71
CA LEU A 49 -8.62 10.38 -9.32
C LEU A 49 -8.60 9.02 -10.03
N ARG A 50 -9.21 7.99 -9.43
CA ARG A 50 -9.37 6.67 -10.08
C ARG A 50 -10.29 6.71 -11.30
N LYS A 51 -11.40 7.44 -11.25
CA LYS A 51 -12.30 7.64 -12.41
C LYS A 51 -11.55 8.26 -13.59
N LEU A 52 -10.61 9.18 -13.33
CA LEU A 52 -9.75 9.78 -14.35
C LEU A 52 -8.60 8.88 -14.83
N GLY A 53 -8.48 7.66 -14.30
CA GLY A 53 -7.41 6.73 -14.62
C GLY A 53 -6.06 7.07 -13.97
N ILE A 54 -6.03 7.94 -12.96
CA ILE A 54 -4.81 8.29 -12.23
C ILE A 54 -4.48 7.15 -11.26
N LYS A 55 -3.31 6.55 -11.45
CA LYS A 55 -2.84 5.42 -10.62
C LYS A 55 -2.42 5.92 -9.24
N LEU A 56 -3.30 5.75 -8.27
CA LEU A 56 -3.00 6.06 -6.87
C LEU A 56 -2.01 5.07 -6.30
N LYS A 57 -1.06 5.56 -5.49
CA LYS A 57 -0.27 4.73 -4.58
C LYS A 57 -1.24 3.94 -3.70
N ASP A 58 -1.06 2.63 -3.69
CA ASP A 58 -1.84 1.75 -2.83
C ASP A 58 -1.66 2.20 -1.37
N LYS A 59 -2.74 2.24 -0.59
CA LYS A 59 -2.70 2.63 0.83
C LYS A 59 -1.74 1.73 1.61
N ARG A 60 -1.52 0.50 1.13
CA ARG A 60 -0.57 -0.48 1.65
C ARG A 60 0.91 -0.14 1.38
N ARG A 61 1.19 0.70 0.38
CA ARG A 61 2.56 1.09 -0.03
C ARG A 61 3.15 2.25 0.77
N SER A 62 2.35 2.95 1.59
CA SER A 62 2.77 4.24 2.13
C SER A 62 3.81 4.16 3.27
N ASN A 63 4.07 2.96 3.81
CA ASN A 63 4.99 2.77 4.94
C ASN A 63 6.12 1.76 4.68
N ALA A 64 6.33 1.29 3.44
CA ALA A 64 7.39 0.34 3.14
C ALA A 64 8.18 0.76 1.89
N PRO A 65 9.53 0.77 1.94
CA PRO A 65 10.37 0.89 0.75
C PRO A 65 10.09 -0.23 -0.27
N HIS A 66 9.62 -1.39 0.22
CA HIS A 66 9.42 -2.62 -0.55
C HIS A 66 7.95 -3.05 -0.58
N GLY A 67 7.11 -2.24 -1.23
CA GLY A 67 6.02 -2.68 -2.12
C GLY A 67 4.90 -3.57 -1.57
N PHE A 68 5.19 -4.82 -1.21
CA PHE A 68 4.26 -5.81 -0.65
C PHE A 68 5.07 -6.89 0.09
N ALA A 69 4.47 -7.52 1.11
CA ALA A 69 5.10 -8.63 1.84
C ALA A 69 5.60 -9.75 0.90
N SER A 70 4.85 -10.08 -0.15
CA SER A 70 5.23 -11.08 -1.16
C SER A 70 6.46 -10.68 -1.98
N GLU A 71 6.59 -9.40 -2.34
CA GLU A 71 7.75 -8.87 -3.05
C GLU A 71 8.99 -8.88 -2.14
N ALA A 72 8.81 -8.53 -0.87
CA ALA A 72 9.87 -8.63 0.14
C ALA A 72 10.35 -10.08 0.30
N PHE A 73 9.45 -11.06 0.43
CA PHE A 73 9.87 -12.47 0.47
C PHE A 73 10.64 -12.88 -0.78
N ALA A 74 10.15 -12.53 -1.98
CA ALA A 74 10.82 -12.89 -3.24
C ALA A 74 12.24 -12.30 -3.37
N LEU A 75 12.45 -11.06 -2.92
CA LEU A 75 13.75 -10.40 -3.00
C LEU A 75 14.81 -11.03 -2.08
N TYR A 76 14.38 -11.61 -0.97
CA TYR A 76 15.25 -12.26 0.01
C TYR A 76 15.33 -13.79 -0.18
N GLY A 77 15.16 -14.27 -1.41
CA GLY A 77 15.28 -15.70 -1.75
C GLY A 77 14.04 -16.54 -1.47
N GLY A 78 12.93 -15.91 -1.09
CA GLY A 78 11.68 -16.56 -0.74
C GLY A 78 11.51 -16.79 0.75
N VAL A 79 10.39 -17.42 1.12
CA VAL A 79 9.96 -17.56 2.51
C VAL A 79 10.92 -18.42 3.34
N LYS A 80 11.41 -19.53 2.79
CA LYS A 80 12.34 -20.42 3.50
C LYS A 80 13.65 -19.73 3.84
N ASP A 81 14.21 -18.99 2.88
CA ASP A 81 15.46 -18.25 3.08
C ASP A 81 15.29 -17.13 4.08
N VAL A 82 14.15 -16.42 4.05
CA VAL A 82 13.82 -15.42 5.07
C VAL A 82 13.70 -16.04 6.46
N LEU A 83 12.97 -17.15 6.59
CA LEU A 83 12.80 -17.82 7.89
C LEU A 83 14.13 -18.33 8.44
N ARG A 84 14.99 -18.89 7.58
CA ARG A 84 16.34 -19.35 7.94
C ARG A 84 17.27 -18.21 8.35
N THR A 85 17.23 -17.09 7.62
CA THR A 85 18.18 -15.98 7.81
C THR A 85 17.80 -15.08 8.99
N PHE A 86 16.51 -14.74 9.12
CA PHE A 86 16.07 -13.75 10.10
C PHE A 86 15.47 -14.37 11.37
N GLY A 87 15.01 -15.63 11.31
CA GLY A 87 14.39 -16.36 12.43
C GLY A 87 13.03 -15.81 12.89
N SER A 88 12.76 -14.52 12.71
CA SER A 88 11.51 -13.87 13.09
C SER A 88 11.04 -12.84 12.07
N MET A 89 9.72 -12.68 11.96
CA MET A 89 9.12 -11.63 11.13
C MET A 89 9.38 -10.22 11.66
N ARG A 90 9.73 -10.08 12.94
CA ARG A 90 10.10 -8.78 13.52
C ARG A 90 11.46 -8.33 13.01
N SER A 91 12.45 -9.21 13.01
CA SER A 91 13.77 -8.94 12.45
C SER A 91 13.67 -8.66 10.94
N PHE A 92 12.92 -9.49 10.22
CA PHE A 92 12.73 -9.28 8.78
C PHE A 92 11.97 -7.97 8.47
N SER A 93 11.00 -7.60 9.29
CA SER A 93 10.25 -6.34 9.16
C SER A 93 11.13 -5.10 9.28
N MET A 94 12.13 -5.12 10.17
CA MET A 94 13.08 -4.02 10.32
C MET A 94 13.98 -3.89 9.09
N GLU A 95 14.39 -5.02 8.50
CA GLU A 95 15.27 -5.04 7.34
C GLU A 95 14.54 -4.64 6.04
N CYS A 96 13.37 -5.24 5.77
CA CYS A 96 12.63 -4.97 4.53
C CYS A 96 11.66 -3.78 4.64
N GLY A 97 11.55 -3.14 5.80
CA GLY A 97 10.65 -2.01 6.03
C GLY A 97 9.17 -2.32 5.80
N VAL A 98 8.77 -3.59 5.70
CA VAL A 98 7.38 -4.03 5.62
C VAL A 98 6.89 -4.35 7.04
N SER A 99 5.65 -4.01 7.37
CA SER A 99 5.13 -4.32 8.71
C SER A 99 5.13 -5.82 9.00
N ALA A 100 5.60 -6.21 10.20
CA ALA A 100 5.60 -7.61 10.64
C ALA A 100 4.21 -8.25 10.49
N ASN A 101 3.13 -7.52 10.77
CA ASN A 101 1.78 -8.02 10.61
C ASN A 101 1.44 -8.36 9.13
N ALA A 102 1.87 -7.53 8.18
CA ALA A 102 1.65 -7.81 6.76
C ALA A 102 2.44 -9.06 6.30
N LEU A 103 3.66 -9.24 6.82
CA LEU A 103 4.48 -10.44 6.59
C LEU A 103 3.79 -11.70 7.14
N CYS A 104 3.31 -11.66 8.38
CA CYS A 104 2.58 -12.76 9.02
C CYS A 104 1.30 -13.13 8.25
N VAL A 105 0.53 -12.13 7.79
CA VAL A 105 -0.68 -12.36 6.97
C VAL A 105 -0.32 -13.02 5.63
N CYS A 106 0.80 -12.64 5.03
CA CYS A 106 1.28 -13.26 3.81
C CYS A 106 1.61 -14.74 4.03
N LEU A 107 2.32 -15.06 5.11
CA LEU A 107 2.68 -16.44 5.49
C LEU A 107 1.44 -17.33 5.67
N ARG A 108 0.43 -16.86 6.40
CA ARG A 108 -0.82 -17.61 6.58
C ARG A 108 -1.54 -17.91 5.26
N LYS A 109 -1.52 -16.96 4.32
CA LYS A 109 -2.16 -17.15 3.01
C LYS A 109 -1.49 -18.20 2.14
N ILE A 110 -0.21 -18.43 2.31
CA ILE A 110 0.55 -19.45 1.58
C ILE A 110 0.64 -20.79 2.35
N GLY A 111 -0.06 -20.89 3.49
CA GLY A 111 -0.21 -22.11 4.27
C GLY A 111 0.80 -22.28 5.40
N TYR A 112 1.53 -21.23 5.79
CA TYR A 112 2.40 -21.29 6.97
C TYR A 112 1.62 -20.93 8.24
N GLU A 113 1.83 -21.70 9.29
CA GLU A 113 1.32 -21.48 10.63
C GLU A 113 2.45 -21.15 11.60
N TYR A 114 2.12 -20.42 12.66
CA TYR A 114 3.11 -20.05 13.67
C TYR A 114 2.96 -20.99 14.87
N ASN A 115 3.94 -21.87 15.03
CA ASN A 115 4.08 -22.72 16.19
C ASN A 115 4.55 -21.89 17.38
N ARG A 116 3.67 -21.73 18.37
CA ARG A 116 3.96 -20.93 19.57
C ARG A 116 4.88 -21.63 20.55
N GLU A 117 4.92 -22.96 20.52
CA GLU A 117 5.74 -23.77 21.43
C GLU A 117 7.20 -23.72 20.99
N GLU A 118 7.45 -23.85 19.68
CA GLU A 118 8.81 -23.75 19.11
C GLU A 118 9.23 -22.32 18.73
N GLY A 119 8.28 -21.39 18.66
CA GLY A 119 8.52 -20.01 18.27
C GLY A 119 8.89 -19.85 16.79
N ARG A 120 8.36 -20.71 15.91
CA ARG A 120 8.76 -20.82 14.51
C ARG A 120 7.56 -20.83 13.56
N TRP A 121 7.82 -20.51 12.30
CA TRP A 121 6.83 -20.65 11.23
C TRP A 121 7.04 -21.99 10.52
N GLU A 122 5.99 -22.78 10.48
CA GLU A 122 5.97 -24.12 9.90
C GLU A 122 4.88 -24.18 8.83
N ARG A 123 4.98 -25.13 7.92
CA ARG A 123 3.96 -25.37 6.89
C ARG A 123 3.50 -26.80 7.03
N GLU A 124 2.19 -27.03 7.11
CA GLU A 124 1.66 -28.41 7.16
C GLU A 124 2.19 -29.21 5.96
N GLY A 125 2.89 -30.31 6.25
CA GLY A 125 3.43 -31.24 5.26
C GLY A 125 4.92 -31.11 4.93
N GLU A 126 5.69 -30.28 5.65
CA GLU A 126 7.17 -30.25 5.60
C GLU A 126 7.81 -30.66 6.93
#